data_AF-A0A2N2G2F5-F1
#
_entry.id   AF-A0A2N2G2F5-F1
#
_cell.length_a   1.000
_cell.length_b   1.000
_cell.length_c   1.000
_cell.angle_alpha   90.00
_cell.angle_beta   90.00
_cell.angle_gamma   90.00
#
_symmetry.space_group_name_H-M   'P 1'
#
loop_
_entity.id
_entity.type
_entity.pdbx_description
1 polymer ?
#
loop_
_entity_poly.entity_id
_entity_poly.type
_entity_poly.pdbx_seq_one_letter_code
_entity_poly.pdbx_strand_id
1 'polypeptide(L)'
;MENFKELDLFWILICGFLVFMMQLGFSLVETGIVRSKNTINVAMKNLIDTVFSIIFFWLFGFGLMFGLDAYGLFGTDKFLIDGKDLQLNGFFFFQAMFAATAITIVSGA
;
A
#
# COMPACT_ATOMS: atom_id res chain seq x y z
N MET A 1 -24.24 -17.20 -6.14
CA MET A 1 -23.84 -15.98 -5.40
C MET A 1 -22.35 -15.96 -5.07
N GLU A 2 -21.67 -17.11 -4.91
CA GLU A 2 -20.21 -17.17 -4.66
C GLU A 2 -19.37 -16.63 -5.82
N ASN A 3 -19.71 -16.91 -7.09
CA ASN A 3 -18.97 -16.38 -8.25
C ASN A 3 -18.89 -14.84 -8.29
N PHE A 4 -19.88 -14.12 -7.74
CA PHE A 4 -19.84 -12.66 -7.73
C PHE A 4 -18.77 -12.13 -6.75
N LYS A 5 -18.59 -12.80 -5.60
CA LYS A 5 -17.57 -12.43 -4.60
C LYS A 5 -16.15 -12.63 -5.12
N GLU A 6 -15.93 -13.69 -5.91
CA GLU A 6 -14.63 -13.96 -6.52
C GLU A 6 -14.31 -12.96 -7.64
N LEU A 7 -15.32 -12.56 -8.42
CA LEU A 7 -15.18 -11.53 -9.44
C LEU A 7 -14.86 -10.16 -8.82
N ASP A 8 -15.53 -9.79 -7.73
CA ASP A 8 -15.25 -8.56 -7.00
C ASP A 8 -13.84 -8.54 -6.41
N LEU A 9 -13.40 -9.67 -5.83
CA LEU A 9 -12.04 -9.81 -5.33
C LEU A 9 -11.01 -9.70 -6.46
N PHE A 10 -11.25 -10.35 -7.59
CA PHE A 10 -10.39 -10.27 -8.76
C PHE A 10 -10.26 -8.83 -9.26
N TRP A 11 -11.37 -8.10 -9.30
CA TRP A 11 -11.38 -6.68 -9.64
C TRP A 11 -10.54 -5.84 -8.67
N ILE A 12 -10.72 -6.04 -7.35
CA ILE A 12 -9.93 -5.34 -6.32
C ILE A 12 -8.44 -5.61 -6.47
N LEU A 13 -8.04 -6.86 -6.78
CA LEU A 13 -6.65 -7.21 -6.99
C LEU A 13 -6.06 -6.54 -8.24
N ILE A 14 -6.82 -6.48 -9.34
CA ILE A 14 -6.41 -5.73 -10.54
C ILE A 14 -6.22 -4.26 -10.21
N CYS A 15 -7.19 -3.64 -9.54
CA CYS A 15 -7.08 -2.24 -9.14
C CYS A 15 -5.89 -2.02 -8.21
N GLY A 16 -5.63 -2.94 -7.26
CA GLY A 16 -4.46 -2.89 -6.39
C GLY A 16 -3.14 -2.95 -7.17
N PHE A 17 -3.07 -3.80 -8.20
CA PHE A 17 -1.89 -3.87 -9.07
C PHE A 17 -1.68 -2.60 -9.90
N LEU A 18 -2.75 -1.96 -10.36
CA LEU A 18 -2.66 -0.66 -11.03
C LEU A 18 -2.13 0.43 -10.08
N VAL A 19 -2.52 0.42 -8.80
CA VAL A 19 -1.97 1.33 -7.80
C VAL A 19 -0.52 0.99 -7.48
N PHE A 20 -0.14 -0.29 -7.43
CA PHE A 20 1.26 -0.70 -7.30
C PHE A 20 2.14 -0.12 -8.42
N MET A 21 1.64 -0.08 -9.66
CA MET A 21 2.34 0.54 -10.79
C MET A 21 2.60 2.04 -10.59
N MET A 22 1.86 2.73 -9.71
CA MET A 22 2.16 4.12 -9.36
C MET A 22 3.53 4.25 -8.69
N GLN A 23 4.01 3.24 -7.95
CA GLN A 23 5.33 3.29 -7.32
C GLN A 23 6.46 3.34 -8.35
N LEU A 24 6.30 2.62 -9.46
CA LEU A 24 7.22 2.74 -10.59
C LEU A 24 7.11 4.12 -11.24
N GLY A 25 5.90 4.67 -11.35
CA GLY A 25 5.67 6.02 -11.85
C GLY A 25 6.39 7.10 -11.03
N PHE A 26 6.26 7.07 -9.70
CA PHE A 26 6.93 8.02 -8.81
C PHE A 26 8.44 7.88 -8.85
N SER A 27 8.95 6.64 -8.83
CA SER A 27 10.38 6.39 -8.98
C SER A 27 10.93 6.99 -10.28
N LEU A 28 10.23 6.85 -11.41
CA LEU A 28 10.66 7.44 -12.69
C LEU A 28 10.63 8.97 -12.68
N VAL A 29 9.61 9.58 -12.09
CA VAL A 29 9.50 11.05 -12.02
C VAL A 29 10.58 11.63 -11.11
N GLU A 30 10.77 11.10 -9.91
CA GLU A 30 11.78 11.60 -8.97
C GLU A 30 13.20 11.40 -9.50
N THR A 31 13.49 10.23 -10.07
CA THR A 31 14.81 9.93 -10.65
C THR A 31 15.10 10.78 -11.89
N GLY A 32 14.08 11.19 -12.64
CA GLY A 32 14.18 12.07 -13.81
C GLY A 32 14.42 13.56 -13.47
N ILE A 33 13.99 14.01 -12.29
CA ILE A 33 14.18 15.41 -11.85
C ILE A 33 15.56 15.63 -11.21
N VAL A 34 16.17 14.58 -10.66
CA VAL A 34 17.48 14.69 -10.00
C VAL A 34 18.65 14.60 -10.97
N ARG A 35 19.80 15.13 -10.53
CA ARG A 35 21.07 15.00 -11.28
C ARG A 35 21.43 13.53 -11.43
N SER A 36 22.00 13.17 -12.58
CA SER A 36 22.38 11.79 -12.97
C SER A 36 23.27 11.07 -11.94
N LYS A 37 24.11 11.80 -11.20
CA LYS A 37 24.93 11.22 -10.12
C LYS A 37 24.14 10.73 -8.90
N ASN A 38 22.92 11.22 -8.71
CA ASN A 38 22.07 10.92 -7.55
C ASN A 38 20.87 10.03 -7.90
N THR A 39 20.64 9.73 -9.19
CA THR A 39 19.52 8.94 -9.71
C THR A 39 19.40 7.58 -9.00
N ILE A 40 20.52 6.86 -8.82
CA ILE A 40 20.51 5.56 -8.13
C ILE A 40 20.07 5.69 -6.67
N ASN A 41 20.52 6.74 -5.98
CA ASN A 41 20.17 6.95 -4.57
C ASN A 41 18.68 7.23 -4.41
N VAL A 42 18.09 8.00 -5.32
CA VAL A 42 16.66 8.30 -5.33
C VAL A 42 15.83 7.06 -5.67
N ALA A 43 16.24 6.28 -6.68
CA ALA A 43 15.55 5.04 -7.01
C ALA A 43 15.52 4.05 -5.83
N MET A 44 16.63 3.94 -5.11
CA MET A 44 16.72 3.09 -3.91
C MET A 44 15.85 3.60 -2.76
N LYS A 45 15.77 4.93 -2.56
CA LYS A 45 14.87 5.53 -1.56
C LYS A 45 13.42 5.14 -1.84
N ASN A 46 12.98 5.31 -3.09
CA ASN A 46 11.60 5.02 -3.50
C ASN A 46 11.25 3.52 -3.33
N LEU A 47 12.20 2.63 -3.60
CA LEU A 47 12.06 1.18 -3.35
C LEU A 47 11.90 0.88 -1.85
N ILE A 48 12.78 1.46 -1.01
CA ILE A 48 12.76 1.27 0.44
C ILE A 48 11.45 1.80 1.03
N ASP A 49 10.97 2.96 0.57
CA ASP A 49 9.71 3.55 0.99
C ASP A 49 8.53 2.62 0.67
N THR A 50 8.53 1.97 -0.49
CA THR A 50 7.51 0.98 -0.86
C THR A 50 7.53 -0.25 0.05
N VAL A 51 8.70 -0.75 0.44
CA VAL A 51 8.80 -1.93 1.31
C VAL A 51 8.37 -1.60 2.74
N PHE A 52 8.91 -0.52 3.31
CA PHE A 52 8.60 -0.14 4.68
C PHE A 52 7.15 0.30 4.85
N SER A 53 6.58 1.00 3.87
CA SER A 53 5.16 1.37 3.92
C SER A 53 4.25 0.15 4.07
N ILE A 54 4.48 -0.92 3.30
CA ILE A 54 3.69 -2.16 3.39
C ILE A 54 3.87 -2.83 4.76
N ILE A 55 5.11 -2.90 5.27
CA ILE A 55 5.40 -3.52 6.57
C ILE A 55 4.73 -2.74 7.70
N PHE A 56 4.88 -1.42 7.75
CA PHE A 56 4.25 -0.58 8.78
C PHE A 56 2.72 -0.56 8.67
N PHE A 57 2.20 -0.61 7.45
CA PHE A 57 0.77 -0.73 7.24
C PHE A 57 0.23 -2.08 7.73
N TRP A 58 0.97 -3.17 7.55
CA TRP A 58 0.63 -4.49 8.11
C TRP A 58 0.69 -4.54 9.64
N LEU A 59 1.71 -3.93 10.23
CA LEU A 59 1.90 -3.93 11.69
C LEU A 59 0.87 -3.06 12.42
N PHE A 60 0.62 -1.86 11.92
CA PHE A 60 -0.19 -0.85 12.62
C PHE A 60 -1.28 -0.22 11.74
N GLY A 61 -0.95 0.15 10.50
CA GLY A 61 -1.83 0.98 9.68
C GLY A 61 -3.20 0.38 9.38
N PHE A 62 -3.25 -0.91 9.05
CA PHE A 62 -4.51 -1.58 8.73
C PHE A 62 -5.42 -1.69 9.96
N GLY A 63 -4.85 -2.04 11.12
CA GLY A 63 -5.62 -2.14 12.36
C GLY A 63 -6.12 -0.79 12.84
N LEU A 64 -5.34 0.29 12.70
CA LEU A 64 -5.78 1.64 13.03
C LEU A 64 -6.89 2.16 12.10
N MET A 65 -6.89 1.77 10.83
CA MET A 65 -7.82 2.28 9.83
C MET A 65 -9.11 1.45 9.70
N PHE A 66 -9.00 0.12 9.79
CA PHE A 66 -10.10 -0.82 9.53
C PHE A 66 -10.41 -1.76 10.70
N GLY A 67 -9.77 -1.51 11.85
CA GLY A 67 -10.06 -2.24 13.07
C GLY A 67 -11.41 -1.88 13.69
N LEU A 68 -11.75 -2.54 14.79
CA LEU A 68 -12.91 -2.22 15.62
C LEU A 68 -12.82 -0.80 16.14
N ASP A 69 -13.88 -0.04 15.94
CA ASP A 69 -13.93 1.37 16.29
C ASP A 69 -13.77 1.59 17.80
N ALA A 70 -12.81 2.45 18.17
CA ALA A 70 -12.72 3.05 19.47
C ALA A 70 -13.12 4.53 19.39
N TYR A 71 -14.34 4.83 19.83
CA TYR A 71 -14.86 6.18 19.98
C TYR A 71 -14.87 7.02 18.68
N GLY A 72 -14.93 6.40 17.51
CA GLY A 72 -14.89 7.09 16.21
C GLY A 72 -13.51 7.59 15.78
N LEU A 73 -12.44 7.27 16.51
CA LEU A 73 -11.12 7.89 16.33
C LEU A 73 -10.09 6.94 15.71
N PHE A 74 -10.02 5.69 16.19
CA PHE A 74 -9.04 4.70 15.71
C PHE A 74 -9.56 3.28 15.88
N GLY A 75 -9.06 2.38 15.04
CA GLY A 75 -9.31 0.94 15.15
C GLY A 75 -8.42 0.27 16.20
N THR A 76 -8.95 -0.73 16.91
CA THR A 76 -8.24 -1.44 18.01
C THR A 76 -7.94 -2.91 17.73
N ASP A 77 -8.31 -3.46 16.57
CA ASP A 77 -8.07 -4.86 16.20
C ASP A 77 -7.47 -4.98 14.78
N LYS A 78 -7.29 -6.22 14.29
CA LYS A 78 -6.76 -6.54 12.95
C LYS A 78 -5.33 -6.05 12.67
N PHE A 79 -4.51 -5.96 13.70
CA PHE A 79 -3.05 -5.85 13.55
C PHE A 79 -2.46 -7.21 13.15
N LEU A 80 -1.41 -7.20 12.33
CA LEU A 80 -0.72 -8.42 11.87
C LEU A 80 -1.67 -9.47 11.27
N ILE A 81 -2.36 -9.13 10.18
CA ILE A 81 -3.27 -10.05 9.49
C ILE A 81 -2.56 -11.39 9.20
N ASP A 82 -3.22 -12.49 9.56
CA ASP A 82 -2.67 -13.85 9.56
C ASP A 82 -2.63 -14.53 8.18
N GLY A 83 -3.23 -13.89 7.17
CA GLY A 83 -3.26 -14.37 5.80
C GLY A 83 -4.31 -15.44 5.51
N LYS A 84 -5.21 -15.79 6.44
CA LYS A 84 -6.16 -16.89 6.23
C LYS A 84 -7.39 -16.51 5.41
N ASP A 85 -7.89 -15.29 5.59
CA ASP A 85 -9.06 -14.80 4.85
C ASP A 85 -8.62 -14.11 3.55
N LEU A 86 -8.91 -14.75 2.42
CA LEU A 86 -8.54 -14.26 1.10
C LEU A 86 -9.19 -12.91 0.77
N GLN A 87 -10.44 -12.69 1.19
CA GLN A 87 -11.14 -11.43 0.90
C GLN A 87 -10.53 -10.28 1.69
N LEU A 88 -10.23 -10.53 2.98
CA LEU A 88 -9.55 -9.57 3.83
C LEU A 88 -8.15 -9.25 3.31
N ASN A 89 -7.40 -10.26 2.86
CA ASN A 89 -6.06 -10.07 2.30
C ASN A 89 -6.08 -9.28 1.00
N GLY A 90 -7.05 -9.53 0.11
CA GLY A 90 -7.19 -8.76 -1.13
C GLY A 90 -7.52 -7.30 -0.86
N PHE A 91 -8.40 -7.05 0.12
CA PHE A 91 -8.70 -5.70 0.58
C PHE A 91 -7.49 -5.03 1.26
N PHE A 92 -6.76 -5.76 2.11
CA PHE A 92 -5.51 -5.31 2.72
C PHE A 92 -4.50 -4.91 1.66
N PHE A 93 -4.28 -5.74 0.64
CA PHE A 93 -3.34 -5.46 -0.45
C PHE A 93 -3.70 -4.16 -1.16
N PHE A 94 -4.98 -3.99 -1.52
CA PHE A 94 -5.46 -2.76 -2.13
C PHE A 94 -5.15 -1.53 -1.28
N GLN A 95 -5.48 -1.57 0.02
CA GLN A 95 -5.26 -0.46 0.94
C GLN A 95 -3.77 -0.20 1.23
N ALA A 96 -2.96 -1.26 1.31
CA ALA A 96 -1.53 -1.14 1.47
C ALA A 96 -0.87 -0.38 0.31
N MET A 97 -1.36 -0.55 -0.93
CA MET A 97 -0.86 0.20 -2.08
C MET A 97 -1.23 1.69 -2.03
N PHE A 98 -2.41 2.04 -1.49
CA PHE A 98 -2.77 3.44 -1.23
C PHE A 98 -1.89 4.07 -0.15
N ALA A 99 -1.67 3.36 0.96
CA ALA A 99 -0.79 3.84 2.03
C ALA A 99 0.64 4.04 1.54
N ALA A 100 1.16 3.10 0.74
CA ALA A 100 2.46 3.21 0.12
C ALA A 100 2.55 4.41 -0.84
N THR A 101 1.49 4.70 -1.59
CA THR A 101 1.41 5.86 -2.49
C THR A 101 1.42 7.17 -1.71
N ALA A 102 0.72 7.25 -0.59
CA ALA A 102 0.74 8.43 0.28
C ALA A 102 2.15 8.73 0.81
N ILE A 103 2.91 7.69 1.17
CA ILE A 103 4.29 7.83 1.66
C ILE A 103 5.22 8.31 0.56
N THR A 104 5.10 7.78 -0.67
CA THR A 104 5.99 8.18 -1.76
C THR A 104 5.77 9.64 -2.19
N ILE A 105 4.54 10.15 -2.12
CA ILE A 105 4.25 11.58 -2.37
C ILE A 105 5.00 12.48 -1.40
N VAL A 106 5.05 12.10 -0.12
CA VAL A 106 5.80 12.84 0.92
C VAL A 106 7.30 12.68 0.70
N SER A 107 7.76 11.56 0.16
CA SER A 107 9.17 11.31 -0.15
C SER A 107 9.72 12.20 -1.25
N GLY A 108 8.89 12.56 -2.22
CA GLY A 108 9.24 13.44 -3.34
C GLY A 108 9.15 14.95 -3.05
N ALA A 109 8.59 15.35 -1.90
CA ALA A 109 8.52 16.74 -1.44
C ALA A 109 9.86 17.22 -0.85
#